data_AF-A0A5E4ZSC9-F1
#
_entry.id   AF-A0A5E4ZSC9-F1
#
_cell.length_a   1.000
_cell.length_b   1.000
_cell.length_c   1.000
_cell.angle_alpha   90.00
_cell.angle_beta   90.00
_cell.angle_gamma   90.00
#
_symmetry.space_group_name_H-M   'P 1'
#
loop_
_entity.id
_entity.type
_entity.pdbx_description
1 polymer ?
#
loop_
_entity_poly.entity_id
_entity_poly.type
_entity_poly.pdbx_seq_one_letter_code
_entity_poly.pdbx_strand_id
1 'polypeptide(L)'
;MSHAIVVMLRASLPETVSTFVQARSSAGFEPFWLLEYSHGHLTFMIAIAGATLPEVHFGERTPVCEFWMCSPALFESRRVLLMYGSAVRGTRADIVACVELFLHRVLAH
;
A
#
# COMPACT_ATOMS: atom_id res chain seq x y z
N MET A 1 -6.87 7.47 10.07
CA MET A 1 -6.40 6.28 9.33
C MET A 1 -5.70 6.68 8.02
N SER A 2 -6.40 7.34 7.08
CA SER A 2 -5.81 7.87 5.84
C SER A 2 -4.52 8.66 6.06
N HIS A 3 -4.54 9.62 6.98
CA HIS A 3 -3.39 10.47 7.30
C HIS A 3 -2.17 9.67 7.78
N ALA A 4 -2.37 8.64 8.61
CA ALA A 4 -1.26 7.84 9.14
C ALA A 4 -0.64 6.91 8.08
N ILE A 5 -1.42 6.35 7.15
CA ILE A 5 -0.88 5.62 5.99
C ILE A 5 -0.02 6.56 5.13
N VAL A 6 -0.53 7.76 4.84
CA VAL A 6 0.20 8.76 4.03
C VAL A 6 1.49 9.20 4.72
N VAL A 7 1.45 9.51 6.02
CA VAL A 7 2.64 9.89 6.80
C VAL A 7 3.68 8.78 6.79
N MET A 8 3.26 7.53 7.00
CA MET A 8 4.16 6.38 6.93
C MET A 8 4.79 6.28 5.55
N LEU A 9 4.01 6.26 4.46
CA LEU A 9 4.56 6.17 3.10
C LEU A 9 5.55 7.31 2.77
N ARG A 10 5.29 8.54 3.25
CA ARG A 10 6.21 9.67 3.08
C ARG A 10 7.54 9.46 3.81
N ALA A 11 7.50 8.93 5.03
CA ALA A 11 8.69 8.61 5.81
C ALA A 11 9.45 7.39 5.26
N SER A 12 8.71 6.47 4.66
CA SER A 12 9.17 5.13 4.36
C SER A 12 9.68 4.94 2.93
N LEU A 13 8.99 5.49 1.92
CA LEU A 13 9.36 5.22 0.53
C LEU A 13 10.71 5.88 0.15
N PRO A 14 11.53 5.19 -0.66
CA PRO A 14 12.67 5.83 -1.32
C PRO A 14 12.23 7.06 -2.10
N GLU A 15 13.08 8.08 -2.19
CA GLU A 15 12.77 9.30 -2.95
C GLU A 15 12.43 9.00 -4.42
N THR A 16 13.15 8.05 -5.01
CA THR A 16 12.90 7.49 -6.34
C THR A 16 12.88 5.97 -6.30
N VAL A 17 12.02 5.37 -7.12
CA VAL A 17 11.84 3.93 -7.30
C VAL A 17 12.05 3.63 -8.78
N SER A 18 13.08 2.85 -9.10
CA SER A 18 13.43 2.56 -10.49
C SER A 18 12.47 1.57 -11.13
N THR A 19 12.40 0.34 -10.60
CA THR A 19 11.67 -0.77 -11.24
C THR A 19 10.59 -1.33 -10.34
N PHE A 20 10.84 -1.40 -9.02
CA PHE A 20 9.93 -2.07 -8.10
C PHE A 20 10.07 -1.54 -6.67
N VAL A 21 8.95 -1.39 -5.97
CA VAL A 21 8.92 -1.36 -4.50
C VAL A 21 7.64 -1.99 -4.00
N GLN A 22 7.72 -2.73 -2.90
CA GLN A 22 6.55 -3.19 -2.19
C GLN A 22 6.64 -2.74 -0.72
N ALA A 23 5.52 -2.26 -0.18
CA ALA A 23 5.39 -1.87 1.21
C ALA A 23 4.06 -2.36 1.76
N ARG A 24 4.03 -2.82 3.00
CA ARG A 24 2.78 -3.27 3.64
C ARG A 24 2.77 -3.04 5.14
N SER A 25 1.58 -3.08 5.72
CA SER A 25 1.39 -3.25 7.17
C SER A 25 1.93 -4.60 7.66
N SER A 26 2.39 -4.67 8.91
CA SER A 26 2.70 -5.93 9.61
C SER A 26 1.54 -6.93 9.58
N ALA A 27 1.87 -8.22 9.57
CA ALA A 27 0.88 -9.30 9.60
C ALA A 27 0.09 -9.27 10.92
N GLY A 28 -1.22 -9.51 10.87
CA GLY A 28 -2.08 -9.61 12.06
C GLY A 28 -2.55 -8.29 12.66
N PHE A 29 -2.27 -7.16 11.99
CA PHE A 29 -2.67 -5.83 12.44
C PHE A 29 -3.75 -5.21 11.53
N GLU A 30 -4.57 -4.33 12.09
CA GLU A 30 -5.72 -3.70 11.42
C GLU A 30 -5.60 -2.17 11.37
N PRO A 31 -5.70 -1.51 10.20
CA PRO A 31 -6.04 -2.08 8.91
C PRO A 31 -4.83 -2.71 8.23
N PHE A 32 -5.07 -3.80 7.49
CA PHE A 32 -4.10 -4.35 6.57
C PHE A 32 -4.04 -3.47 5.32
N TRP A 33 -2.84 -3.15 4.85
CA TRP A 33 -2.64 -2.50 3.56
C TRP A 33 -1.38 -3.02 2.87
N LEU A 34 -1.39 -2.99 1.54
CA LEU A 34 -0.27 -3.35 0.68
C LEU A 34 -0.19 -2.36 -0.47
N LEU A 35 1.01 -1.85 -0.71
CA LEU A 35 1.40 -1.01 -1.83
C LEU A 35 2.43 -1.77 -2.67
N GLU A 36 2.24 -1.78 -3.97
CA GLU A 36 3.23 -2.26 -4.93
C GLU A 36 3.36 -1.24 -6.06
N TYR A 37 4.58 -0.82 -6.34
CA TYR A 37 4.92 -0.15 -7.58
C TYR A 37 5.79 -1.08 -8.41
N SER A 38 5.47 -1.25 -9.69
CA SER A 38 6.24 -2.05 -10.64
C SER A 38 6.20 -1.40 -12.03
N HIS A 39 7.34 -0.90 -12.51
CA HIS A 39 7.49 -0.35 -13.87
C HIS A 39 6.40 0.66 -14.28
N GLY A 40 6.04 1.58 -13.37
CA GLY A 40 5.02 2.60 -13.61
C GLY A 40 3.59 2.14 -13.34
N HIS A 41 3.38 0.88 -12.94
CA HIS A 41 2.12 0.40 -12.41
C HIS A 41 2.13 0.53 -10.90
N LEU A 42 1.03 1.03 -10.34
CA LEU A 42 0.83 1.18 -8.90
C LEU A 42 -0.41 0.40 -8.48
N THR A 43 -0.25 -0.50 -7.53
CA THR A 43 -1.32 -1.24 -6.88
C THR A 43 -1.35 -0.86 -5.41
N PHE A 44 -2.52 -0.51 -4.90
CA PHE A 44 -2.73 -0.29 -3.47
C PHE A 44 -3.98 -1.01 -3.00
N MET A 45 -3.83 -1.84 -1.97
CA MET A 45 -4.91 -2.60 -1.34
C MET A 45 -5.04 -2.18 0.11
N ILE A 46 -6.26 -2.07 0.60
CA ILE A 46 -6.55 -1.86 2.01
C ILE A 46 -7.77 -2.68 2.45
N ALA A 47 -7.63 -3.41 3.54
CA ALA A 47 -8.73 -4.08 4.22
C ALA A 47 -9.10 -3.26 5.46
N ILE A 48 -10.30 -2.68 5.46
CA ILE A 48 -10.76 -1.81 6.54
C ILE A 48 -11.51 -2.66 7.59
N ALA A 49 -10.90 -2.82 8.75
CA ALA A 49 -11.53 -3.18 10.02
C ALA A 49 -10.74 -2.48 11.14
N GLY A 50 -11.36 -2.23 12.30
CA GLY A 50 -10.74 -1.93 13.62
C GLY A 50 -9.52 -1.00 13.67
N ALA A 51 -9.62 0.11 14.40
CA ALA A 51 -8.58 1.14 14.42
C ALA A 51 -7.28 0.75 15.16
N THR A 52 -6.18 0.43 14.43
CA THR A 52 -4.79 0.83 14.75
C THR A 52 -3.74 0.45 13.67
N LEU A 53 -3.18 1.45 12.98
CA LEU A 53 -2.14 1.23 11.95
C LEU A 53 -0.80 0.75 12.54
N PRO A 54 -0.24 -0.38 12.06
CA PRO A 54 1.03 -0.94 12.55
C PRO A 54 2.26 -0.51 11.74
N GLU A 55 3.43 -0.98 12.22
CA GLU A 55 4.74 -0.91 11.57
C GLU A 55 4.73 -1.33 10.09
N VAL A 56 5.62 -0.70 9.34
CA VAL A 56 5.78 -0.87 7.89
C VAL A 56 6.91 -1.83 7.61
N HIS A 57 6.64 -2.87 6.82
CA HIS A 57 7.67 -3.72 6.24
C HIS A 57 7.87 -3.40 4.77
N PHE A 58 9.14 -3.32 4.36
CA PHE A 58 9.54 -3.19 2.96
C PHE A 58 10.07 -4.50 2.45
N GLY A 59 9.87 -4.74 1.17
CA GLY A 59 10.52 -5.85 0.51
C GLY A 59 10.87 -5.53 -0.93
N GLU A 60 12.04 -6.02 -1.35
CA GLU A 60 12.49 -6.05 -2.74
C GLU A 60 11.93 -7.29 -3.45
N ARG A 61 12.12 -7.41 -4.77
CA ARG A 61 11.67 -8.55 -5.61
C ARG A 61 12.26 -9.88 -5.10
N THR A 62 11.63 -10.45 -4.10
CA THR A 62 12.00 -11.67 -3.40
C THR A 62 10.78 -12.58 -3.37
N PRO A 63 10.94 -13.91 -3.30
CA PRO A 63 9.80 -14.83 -3.17
C PRO A 63 8.87 -14.50 -2.00
N VAL A 64 9.40 -13.84 -0.96
CA VAL A 64 8.64 -13.34 0.19
C VAL A 64 7.65 -12.25 -0.21
N CYS A 65 8.02 -11.34 -1.12
CA CYS A 65 7.16 -10.24 -1.59
C CYS A 65 6.11 -10.70 -2.60
N GLU A 66 6.44 -11.68 -3.42
CA GLU A 66 5.45 -12.35 -4.28
C GLU A 66 4.38 -13.05 -3.42
N PHE A 67 4.77 -13.65 -2.29
CA PHE A 67 3.83 -14.24 -1.35
C PHE A 67 2.95 -13.20 -0.62
N TRP A 68 3.38 -11.94 -0.52
CA TRP A 68 2.54 -10.89 0.09
C TRP A 68 1.29 -10.60 -0.73
N MET A 69 1.33 -10.79 -2.06
CA MET A 69 0.16 -10.70 -2.93
C MET A 69 -0.85 -11.83 -2.72
N CYS A 70 -0.46 -12.93 -2.05
CA CYS A 70 -1.38 -13.99 -1.62
C CYS A 70 -2.10 -13.66 -0.30
N SER A 71 -1.63 -12.66 0.46
CA SER A 71 -2.23 -12.27 1.74
C SER A 71 -3.71 -11.85 1.67
N PRO A 72 -4.24 -11.25 0.58
CA PRO A 72 -5.67 -10.97 0.44
C PRO A 72 -6.57 -12.20 0.55
N ALA A 73 -6.09 -13.39 0.13
CA ALA A 73 -6.84 -14.64 0.25
C ALA A 73 -7.00 -15.11 1.72
N LEU A 74 -6.22 -14.57 2.66
CA LEU A 74 -6.34 -14.86 4.10
C LEU A 74 -7.32 -13.93 4.81
N PHE A 75 -7.79 -12.86 4.15
CA PHE A 75 -8.74 -11.90 4.72
C PHE A 75 -10.18 -12.20 4.28
N GLU A 76 -10.51 -13.50 4.12
CA GLU A 76 -11.74 -14.14 3.58
C GLU A 76 -13.11 -13.66 4.14
N SER A 77 -13.19 -12.55 4.84
CA SER A 77 -14.43 -11.98 5.37
C SER A 77 -14.47 -10.45 5.42
N ARG A 78 -13.53 -9.72 4.78
CA ARG A 78 -13.43 -8.25 4.90
C ARG A 78 -13.61 -7.52 3.57
N ARG A 79 -14.22 -6.33 3.64
CA ARG A 79 -14.30 -5.41 2.50
C ARG A 79 -12.89 -4.90 2.18
N VAL A 80 -12.29 -5.46 1.13
CA VAL A 80 -11.04 -4.99 0.56
C VAL A 80 -11.34 -3.92 -0.48
N LEU A 81 -10.66 -2.79 -0.38
CA LEU A 81 -10.65 -1.77 -1.42
C LEU A 81 -9.34 -1.86 -2.18
N LEU A 82 -9.43 -1.76 -3.50
CA LEU A 82 -8.31 -1.87 -4.42
C LEU A 82 -8.23 -0.60 -5.26
N MET A 83 -7.03 -0.07 -5.37
CA MET A 83 -6.64 0.93 -6.34
C MET A 83 -5.59 0.35 -7.28
N TYR A 84 -5.74 0.66 -8.55
CA TYR A 84 -4.74 0.40 -9.57
C TYR A 84 -4.52 1.67 -10.40
N GLY A 85 -3.25 1.98 -10.69
CA GLY A 85 -2.82 3.06 -11.56
C GLY A 85 -1.74 2.59 -12.51
N SER A 86 -1.65 3.25 -13.67
CA SER A 86 -0.63 3.00 -14.69
C SER A 86 0.05 4.29 -15.11
N ALA A 87 1.27 4.20 -15.64
CA ALA A 87 2.11 5.34 -15.99
C ALA A 87 2.37 6.31 -14.81
N VAL A 88 2.37 5.78 -13.59
CA VAL A 88 2.77 6.53 -12.39
C VAL A 88 4.28 6.73 -12.44
N ARG A 89 4.73 7.95 -12.25
CA ARG A 89 6.16 8.23 -12.12
C ARG A 89 6.69 7.59 -10.83
N GLY A 90 7.85 6.96 -10.90
CA GLY A 90 8.50 6.30 -9.76
C GLY A 90 9.10 7.28 -8.75
N THR A 91 8.43 8.40 -8.44
CA THR A 91 8.85 9.28 -7.34
C THR A 91 7.97 9.03 -6.12
N ARG A 92 8.54 9.19 -4.93
CA ARG A 92 7.76 9.14 -3.68
C ARG A 92 6.55 10.08 -3.73
N ALA A 93 6.73 11.29 -4.26
CA ALA A 93 5.67 12.28 -4.31
C ALA A 93 4.49 11.82 -5.18
N ASP A 94 4.77 11.28 -6.37
CA ASP A 94 3.74 10.79 -7.30
C ASP A 94 3.00 9.57 -6.73
N ILE A 95 3.75 8.60 -6.19
CA ILE A 95 3.18 7.39 -5.57
C ILE A 95 2.28 7.77 -4.39
N VAL A 96 2.77 8.63 -3.48
CA VAL A 96 2.00 9.08 -2.31
C VAL A 96 0.77 9.87 -2.74
N ALA A 97 0.87 10.74 -3.74
CA ALA A 97 -0.27 11.52 -4.23
C ALA A 97 -1.40 10.62 -4.77
N CYS A 98 -1.06 9.56 -5.51
CA CYS A 98 -2.05 8.58 -5.95
C CYS A 98 -2.77 7.93 -4.75
N VAL A 99 -2.00 7.44 -3.77
CA VAL A 99 -2.57 6.79 -2.56
C VAL A 99 -3.43 7.75 -1.76
N GLU A 100 -2.97 8.98 -1.55
CA GLU A 100 -3.68 10.04 -0.84
C GLU A 100 -5.02 10.36 -1.53
N LEU A 101 -5.04 10.52 -2.86
CA LEU A 101 -6.27 10.73 -3.63
C LEU A 101 -7.28 9.59 -3.49
N PHE A 102 -6.81 8.34 -3.54
CA PHE A 102 -7.67 7.18 -3.34
C PHE A 102 -8.25 7.12 -1.94
N LEU A 103 -7.41 7.25 -0.91
CA LEU A 103 -7.83 7.24 0.48
C LEU A 103 -8.85 8.36 0.76
N HIS A 104 -8.64 9.56 0.21
CA HIS A 104 -9.63 10.63 0.30
C HIS A 104 -10.97 10.28 -0.34
N ARG A 105 -10.99 9.60 -1.48
CA ARG A 105 -12.25 9.23 -2.15
C ARG A 105 -13.02 8.14 -1.41
N VAL A 106 -12.31 7.17 -0.82
CA VAL A 106 -12.95 5.98 -0.25
C VAL A 106 -13.18 6.04 1.26
N LEU A 107 -12.50 6.95 1.97
CA LEU A 107 -12.63 7.14 3.43
C LEU A 107 -13.25 8.49 3.83
N ALA A 108 -13.69 9.33 2.89
CA ALA A 108 -14.39 10.59 3.19
C ALA A 108 -15.89 10.40 3.50
N HIS A 109 -16.34 9.16 3.68
CA HIS A 109 -17.69 8.78 4.11
C HIS A 109 -17.61 7.92 5.37
#